data_AF-A0AAE3J178-F1
#
_entry.id   AF-A0AAE3J178-F1
#
_cell.length_a   1.000
_cell.length_b   1.000
_cell.length_c   1.000
_cell.angle_alpha   90.00
_cell.angle_beta   90.00
_cell.angle_gamma   90.00
#
_symmetry.space_group_name_H-M   'P 1'
#
loop_
_entity.id
_entity.type
_entity.pdbx_description
1 polymer ?
#
loop_
_entity_poly.entity_id
_entity_poly.type
_entity_poly.pdbx_seq_one_letter_code
_entity_poly.pdbx_strand_id
1 'polypeptide(L)'
;MKQVFCGFILLLVASPALTEVCGTTHLDLEPNYGITNQFKEMFDFFSSPLGVGLIVLIVVTLRVKRRWLSVFSAALVLFAAVLAAVDWYLLRDEIIHASQKEVSAAPPFATIGLLLLLSIWLFQRGRLRITQRLNTINLSDDYDDVEMLMDIEEAFSIKIEDSEAEKLENMGDLYELVSGKLKPQSDIDPVWLLLCRIARIYSGSKDPINKKTTFFPESAEKRVELSQKTSKFSGQD
;
A
#
# COMPACT_ATOMS: atom_id res chain seq x y z
N MET A 1 14.61 -22.00 20.65
CA MET A 1 14.56 -21.04 19.51
C MET A 1 15.47 -21.42 18.34
N LYS A 2 16.75 -21.78 18.54
CA LYS A 2 17.65 -22.19 17.43
C LYS A 2 17.15 -23.40 16.62
N GLN A 3 16.52 -24.39 17.26
CA GLN A 3 15.96 -25.57 16.55
C GLN A 3 14.74 -25.25 15.68
N VAL A 4 13.89 -24.30 16.09
CA VAL A 4 12.73 -23.86 15.28
C VAL A 4 13.22 -23.08 14.06
N PHE A 5 14.27 -22.28 14.22
CA PHE A 5 14.89 -21.53 13.13
C PHE A 5 15.59 -22.45 12.12
N CYS A 6 16.35 -23.45 12.59
CA CYS A 6 16.93 -24.48 11.71
C CYS A 6 15.87 -25.34 11.02
N GLY A 7 14.78 -25.69 11.70
CA GLY A 7 13.66 -26.42 11.09
C GLY A 7 12.96 -25.63 9.99
N PHE A 8 12.78 -24.32 10.19
CA PHE A 8 12.19 -23.45 9.17
C PHE A 8 13.12 -23.26 7.96
N ILE A 9 14.43 -23.17 8.19
CA ILE A 9 15.43 -23.12 7.10
C ILE A 9 15.48 -24.45 6.33
N LEU A 10 15.43 -25.60 7.02
CA LEU A 10 15.40 -26.91 6.36
C LEU A 10 14.12 -27.12 5.53
N LEU A 11 13.00 -26.57 5.97
CA LEU A 11 11.71 -26.61 5.26
C LEU A 11 11.68 -25.61 4.08
N LEU A 12 12.46 -24.53 4.14
CA LEU A 12 12.65 -23.58 3.04
C LEU A 12 13.66 -24.06 1.98
N VAL A 13 14.64 -24.88 2.37
CA VAL A 13 15.68 -25.44 1.48
C VAL A 13 15.24 -26.77 0.86
N ALA A 14 14.18 -27.40 1.36
CA ALA A 14 13.48 -28.51 0.72
C ALA A 14 12.67 -28.02 -0.50
N SER A 15 13.36 -27.39 -1.46
CA SER A 15 12.80 -27.04 -2.76
C SER A 15 12.39 -28.31 -3.53
N PRO A 16 11.37 -28.22 -4.41
CA PRO A 16 10.93 -29.31 -5.28
C PRO A 16 12.01 -29.82 -6.27
N ALA A 17 13.19 -29.18 -6.31
CA ALA A 17 14.37 -29.67 -7.03
C ALA A 17 14.78 -31.09 -6.60
N LEU A 18 14.47 -31.54 -5.37
CA LEU A 18 14.75 -32.92 -4.94
C LEU A 18 13.72 -33.95 -5.44
N THR A 19 12.52 -33.52 -5.83
CA THR A 19 11.48 -34.43 -6.35
C THR A 19 11.61 -34.71 -7.85
N GLU A 20 12.31 -33.88 -8.62
CA GLU A 20 12.47 -34.08 -10.07
C GLU A 20 13.64 -35.04 -10.43
N VAL A 21 14.56 -35.30 -9.49
CA VAL A 21 15.75 -36.14 -9.73
C VAL A 21 15.46 -37.66 -9.66
N CYS A 22 14.27 -38.09 -9.21
CA CYS A 22 13.97 -39.52 -9.01
C CYS A 22 13.00 -40.16 -10.01
N GLY A 23 12.66 -39.51 -11.13
CA GLY A 23 11.50 -39.96 -11.92
C GLY A 23 11.54 -39.84 -13.44
N THR A 24 12.67 -39.60 -14.10
CA THR A 24 12.73 -39.57 -15.57
C THR A 24 13.72 -40.61 -16.10
N THR A 25 13.23 -41.84 -16.22
CA THR A 25 13.78 -42.81 -17.17
C THR A 25 13.78 -42.17 -18.57
N HIS A 26 14.98 -42.04 -19.15
CA HIS A 26 15.27 -41.53 -20.48
C HIS A 26 14.21 -41.96 -21.52
N LEU A 27 13.32 -41.03 -21.86
CA LEU A 27 12.64 -41.01 -23.16
C LEU A 27 13.41 -40.00 -23.99
N ASP A 28 13.99 -40.47 -25.10
CA ASP A 28 14.70 -39.68 -26.11
C ASP A 28 13.75 -38.62 -26.71
N LEU A 29 13.55 -37.52 -25.98
CA LEU A 29 12.91 -36.31 -26.47
C LEU A 29 13.98 -35.46 -27.14
N GLU A 30 13.74 -35.17 -28.42
CA GLU A 30 14.62 -34.37 -29.27
C GLU A 30 15.11 -33.09 -28.56
N PRO A 31 16.40 -32.71 -28.70
CA PRO A 31 17.01 -31.57 -28.03
C PRO A 31 16.60 -30.22 -28.64
N ASN A 32 15.38 -30.11 -29.17
CA ASN A 32 14.78 -28.85 -29.55
C ASN A 32 14.16 -28.19 -28.29
N TYR A 33 14.99 -28.05 -27.26
CA TYR A 33 14.66 -27.35 -26.02
C TYR A 33 14.52 -25.87 -26.34
N GLY A 34 13.28 -25.47 -26.64
CA GLY A 34 12.88 -24.09 -26.75
C GLY A 34 13.28 -23.33 -25.48
N ILE A 35 13.80 -22.11 -25.69
CA ILE A 35 14.17 -21.13 -24.67
C ILE A 35 13.24 -21.27 -23.46
N THR A 36 13.80 -21.71 -22.33
CA THR A 36 13.04 -21.91 -21.09
C THR A 36 12.36 -20.59 -20.75
N ASN A 37 11.02 -20.62 -20.76
CA ASN A 37 10.22 -19.41 -20.64
C ASN A 37 10.28 -18.93 -19.18
N GLN A 38 10.72 -17.69 -18.93
CA GLN A 38 10.78 -17.08 -17.59
C GLN A 38 9.44 -17.17 -16.84
N PHE A 39 8.32 -17.22 -17.58
CA PHE A 39 6.99 -17.43 -17.00
C PHE A 39 6.81 -18.80 -16.35
N LYS A 40 7.44 -19.86 -16.89
CA LYS A 40 7.38 -21.21 -16.32
C LYS A 40 8.09 -21.24 -14.97
N GLU A 41 9.30 -20.70 -14.90
CA GLU A 41 10.06 -20.60 -13.65
C GLU A 41 9.31 -19.81 -12.57
N MET A 42 8.67 -18.71 -12.96
CA MET A 42 7.81 -17.94 -12.07
C MET A 42 6.62 -18.77 -11.57
N PHE A 43 5.95 -19.52 -12.46
CA PHE A 43 4.86 -20.41 -12.09
C PHE A 43 5.31 -21.53 -11.14
N ASP A 44 6.47 -22.13 -11.40
CA ASP A 44 7.06 -23.17 -10.56
C ASP A 44 7.40 -22.62 -9.16
N PHE A 45 7.90 -21.37 -9.08
CA PHE A 45 8.11 -20.69 -7.80
C PHE A 45 6.81 -20.49 -7.03
N PHE A 46 5.75 -19.97 -7.66
CA PHE A 46 4.48 -19.70 -6.97
C PHE A 46 3.67 -20.95 -6.63
N SER A 47 3.89 -22.06 -7.34
CA SER A 47 3.29 -23.36 -7.02
C SER A 47 4.03 -24.12 -5.92
N SER A 48 5.27 -23.73 -5.60
CA SER A 48 5.99 -24.28 -4.45
C SER A 48 5.27 -23.99 -3.11
N PRO A 49 5.49 -24.80 -2.06
CA PRO A 49 4.91 -24.54 -0.73
C PRO A 49 5.22 -23.14 -0.19
N LEU A 50 6.41 -22.62 -0.50
CA LEU A 50 6.84 -21.27 -0.15
C LEU A 50 6.00 -20.23 -0.91
N GLY A 51 5.87 -20.38 -2.23
CA GLY A 51 5.08 -19.51 -3.08
C GLY A 51 3.60 -19.45 -2.67
N VAL A 52 3.00 -20.61 -2.43
CA VAL A 52 1.62 -20.72 -1.92
C VAL A 52 1.48 -20.03 -0.55
N GLY A 53 2.44 -20.23 0.36
CA GLY A 53 2.48 -19.56 1.65
C GLY A 53 2.54 -18.03 1.55
N LEU A 54 3.36 -17.51 0.62
CA LEU A 54 3.43 -16.07 0.34
C LEU A 54 2.10 -15.54 -0.22
N ILE A 55 1.46 -16.25 -1.16
CA ILE A 55 0.17 -15.84 -1.71
C ILE A 55 -0.89 -15.77 -0.60
N VAL A 56 -0.96 -16.79 0.26
CA VAL A 56 -1.90 -16.81 1.40
C VAL A 56 -1.63 -15.64 2.34
N LEU A 57 -0.36 -15.38 2.68
CA LEU A 57 0.03 -14.25 3.53
C LEU A 57 -0.39 -12.91 2.93
N ILE A 58 -0.19 -12.72 1.61
CA ILE A 58 -0.63 -11.52 0.89
C ILE A 58 -2.15 -11.39 0.98
N VAL A 59 -2.91 -12.45 0.69
CA VAL A 59 -4.39 -12.43 0.76
C VAL A 59 -4.88 -12.08 2.18
N VAL A 60 -4.28 -12.66 3.22
CA VAL A 60 -4.61 -12.34 4.62
C VAL A 60 -4.29 -10.88 4.92
N THR A 61 -3.15 -10.37 4.45
CA THR A 61 -2.76 -8.97 4.61
C THR A 61 -3.73 -8.01 3.91
N LEU A 62 -4.26 -8.39 2.75
CA LEU A 62 -5.26 -7.59 2.04
C LEU A 62 -6.62 -7.57 2.77
N ARG A 63 -6.98 -8.67 3.45
CA ARG A 63 -8.22 -8.82 4.24
C ARG A 63 -8.14 -8.13 5.59
N VAL A 64 -7.07 -8.37 6.33
CA VAL A 64 -6.84 -7.87 7.68
C VAL A 64 -6.19 -6.50 7.54
N LYS A 65 -6.98 -5.42 7.68
CA LYS A 65 -6.53 -4.01 7.58
C LYS A 65 -5.59 -3.60 8.74
N ARG A 66 -4.64 -4.45 9.15
CA ARG A 66 -3.64 -4.20 10.20
C ARG A 66 -2.32 -3.77 9.56
N ARG A 67 -1.86 -2.58 9.94
CA ARG A 67 -0.65 -1.92 9.41
C ARG A 67 0.61 -2.77 9.57
N TRP A 68 0.82 -3.29 10.77
CA TRP A 68 1.98 -4.12 11.11
C TRP A 68 2.07 -5.38 10.25
N LEU A 69 0.92 -5.95 9.88
CA LEU A 69 0.87 -7.13 9.02
C LEU A 69 1.31 -6.79 7.58
N SER A 70 0.92 -5.60 7.07
CA SER A 70 1.35 -5.13 5.74
C SER A 70 2.85 -4.90 5.66
N VAL A 71 3.43 -4.24 6.67
CA VAL A 71 4.88 -3.99 6.73
C VAL A 71 5.65 -5.29 6.91
N PHE A 72 5.17 -6.18 7.78
CA PHE A 72 5.79 -7.49 7.98
C PHE A 72 5.72 -8.36 6.72
N SER A 73 4.58 -8.38 6.03
CA SER A 73 4.43 -9.09 4.75
C SER A 73 5.35 -8.52 3.67
N ALA A 74 5.49 -7.20 3.57
CA ALA A 74 6.41 -6.58 2.62
C ALA A 74 7.87 -6.99 2.90
N ALA A 75 8.27 -7.00 4.18
CA ALA A 75 9.61 -7.45 4.58
C ALA A 75 9.86 -8.92 4.24
N LEU A 76 8.88 -9.81 4.44
CA LEU A 76 9.00 -11.22 4.08
C LEU A 76 9.11 -11.44 2.56
N VAL A 77 8.30 -10.72 1.78
CA VAL A 77 8.36 -10.78 0.30
C VAL A 77 9.72 -10.26 -0.20
N LEU A 78 10.22 -9.16 0.37
CA LEU A 78 11.56 -8.64 0.06
C LEU A 78 12.65 -9.65 0.42
N PHE A 79 12.56 -10.29 1.59
CA PHE A 79 13.50 -11.30 2.01
C PHE A 79 13.53 -12.50 1.06
N ALA A 80 12.36 -12.97 0.60
CA ALA A 80 12.27 -14.02 -0.42
C ALA A 80 12.93 -13.60 -1.75
N ALA A 81 12.76 -12.34 -2.19
CA ALA A 81 13.43 -11.82 -3.38
C ALA A 81 14.96 -11.79 -3.22
N VAL A 82 15.46 -11.39 -2.05
CA VAL A 82 16.89 -11.39 -1.74
C VAL A 82 17.44 -12.81 -1.69
N LEU A 83 16.72 -13.77 -1.10
CA LEU A 83 17.13 -15.17 -1.11
C LEU A 83 17.20 -15.74 -2.53
N ALA A 84 16.20 -15.47 -3.38
CA ALA A 84 16.22 -15.91 -4.78
C ALA A 84 17.39 -15.28 -5.57
N ALA A 85 17.70 -14.00 -5.31
CA ALA A 85 18.86 -13.35 -5.91
C ALA A 85 20.19 -13.94 -5.39
N VAL A 86 20.32 -14.14 -4.08
CA VAL A 86 21.51 -14.73 -3.46
C VAL A 86 21.75 -16.14 -3.97
N ASP A 87 20.71 -16.97 -4.05
CA ASP A 87 20.79 -18.31 -4.62
C ASP A 87 21.30 -18.29 -6.06
N TRP A 88 20.78 -17.37 -6.87
CA TRP A 88 21.22 -17.21 -8.25
C TRP A 88 22.66 -16.69 -8.39
N TYR A 89 23.05 -15.69 -7.59
CA TYR A 89 24.34 -14.99 -7.76
C TYR A 89 25.49 -15.61 -6.99
N LEU A 90 25.26 -16.16 -5.78
CA LEU A 90 26.33 -16.64 -4.89
C LEU A 90 26.52 -18.16 -4.93
N LEU A 91 25.44 -18.93 -5.07
CA LEU A 91 25.52 -20.40 -5.05
C LEU A 91 25.82 -21.00 -6.43
N ARG A 92 25.68 -20.22 -7.50
CA ARG A 92 25.89 -20.66 -8.89
C ARG A 92 27.36 -20.79 -9.27
N ASP A 93 28.27 -20.08 -8.61
CA ASP A 93 29.68 -20.02 -9.00
C ASP A 93 30.52 -21.22 -8.51
N GLU A 94 30.16 -21.89 -7.40
CA GLU A 94 31.04 -22.90 -6.79
C GLU A 94 30.61 -24.37 -6.95
N ILE A 95 29.31 -24.66 -7.11
CA ILE A 95 28.80 -26.06 -7.02
C ILE A 95 28.24 -26.59 -8.36
N ILE A 96 27.93 -25.71 -9.31
CA ILE A 96 27.03 -26.04 -10.43
C ILE A 96 27.74 -26.20 -11.79
N HIS A 97 29.02 -25.83 -11.91
CA HIS A 97 29.78 -26.06 -13.14
C HIS A 97 29.88 -27.53 -13.56
N ALA A 98 29.65 -28.48 -12.63
CA ALA A 98 29.68 -29.91 -12.90
C ALA A 98 28.31 -30.53 -13.27
N SER A 99 27.18 -29.97 -12.83
CA SER A 99 25.83 -30.58 -13.02
C SER A 99 24.95 -29.88 -14.06
N GLN A 100 25.28 -28.64 -14.46
CA GLN A 100 24.41 -27.83 -15.34
C GLN A 100 24.68 -27.93 -16.85
N LYS A 101 25.55 -28.85 -17.30
CA LYS A 101 25.62 -29.12 -18.74
C LYS A 101 24.33 -29.73 -19.32
N GLU A 102 23.40 -30.20 -18.47
CA GLU A 102 22.21 -30.92 -18.91
C GLU A 102 20.87 -30.19 -18.66
N VAL A 103 20.83 -29.11 -17.87
CA VAL A 103 19.59 -28.38 -17.58
C VAL A 103 19.77 -26.89 -17.87
N SER A 104 19.21 -26.43 -19.00
CA SER A 104 19.11 -25.01 -19.34
C SER A 104 18.09 -24.32 -18.41
N ALA A 105 18.55 -23.95 -17.21
CA ALA A 105 17.74 -23.17 -16.28
C ALA A 105 17.65 -21.70 -16.77
N ALA A 106 16.43 -21.18 -16.89
CA ALA A 106 16.21 -19.76 -17.13
C ALA A 106 16.67 -18.93 -15.91
N PRO A 107 17.00 -17.65 -16.13
CA PRO A 107 17.32 -16.76 -15.02
C PRO A 107 16.05 -16.22 -14.32
N PRO A 108 16.00 -16.18 -12.98
CA PRO A 108 14.84 -15.81 -12.15
C PRO A 108 14.50 -14.31 -12.15
N PHE A 109 14.92 -13.54 -13.16
CA PHE A 109 14.78 -12.08 -13.15
C PHE A 109 13.31 -11.63 -13.08
N ALA A 110 12.42 -12.33 -13.76
CA ALA A 110 10.99 -12.04 -13.73
C ALA A 110 10.40 -12.21 -12.32
N THR A 111 10.73 -13.32 -11.65
CA THR A 111 10.28 -13.62 -10.28
C THR A 111 10.81 -12.60 -9.29
N ILE A 112 12.11 -12.28 -9.35
CA ILE A 112 12.73 -11.28 -8.47
C ILE A 112 12.08 -9.91 -8.68
N GLY A 113 11.91 -9.48 -9.94
CA GLY A 113 11.26 -8.21 -10.27
C GLY A 113 9.83 -8.12 -9.72
N LEU A 114 9.04 -9.18 -9.88
CA LEU A 114 7.67 -9.24 -9.36
C LEU A 114 7.63 -9.15 -7.84
N LEU A 115 8.50 -9.89 -7.14
CA LEU A 115 8.57 -9.84 -5.67
C LEU A 115 8.97 -8.45 -5.16
N LEU A 116 9.91 -7.78 -5.82
CA LEU A 116 10.28 -6.40 -5.47
C LEU A 116 9.11 -5.42 -5.67
N LEU A 117 8.41 -5.51 -6.79
CA LEU A 117 7.22 -4.68 -7.05
C LEU A 117 6.11 -4.93 -6.01
N LEU A 118 5.84 -6.19 -5.69
CA LEU A 118 4.86 -6.56 -4.67
C LEU A 118 5.25 -6.04 -3.28
N SER A 119 6.53 -6.13 -2.91
CA SER A 119 7.04 -5.60 -1.65
C SER A 119 6.83 -4.09 -1.54
N ILE A 120 7.20 -3.33 -2.58
CA ILE A 120 7.01 -1.88 -2.63
C ILE A 120 5.52 -1.53 -2.51
N TRP A 121 4.67 -2.23 -3.25
CA TRP A 121 3.22 -2.00 -3.23
C TRP A 121 2.60 -2.26 -1.83
N LEU A 122 2.97 -3.37 -1.18
CA LEU A 122 2.52 -3.70 0.18
C LEU A 122 3.06 -2.71 1.22
N PHE A 123 4.29 -2.22 1.04
CA PHE A 123 4.88 -1.22 1.90
C PHE A 123 4.14 0.12 1.79
N GLN A 124 3.87 0.59 0.57
CA GLN A 124 3.10 1.80 0.31
C GLN A 124 1.69 1.71 0.91
N ARG A 125 1.01 0.58 0.74
CA ARG A 125 -0.31 0.33 1.34
C ARG A 125 -0.30 0.38 2.87
N GLY A 126 0.82 0.01 3.49
CA GLY A 126 1.02 0.07 4.94
C GLY A 126 1.25 1.49 5.48
N ARG A 127 1.63 2.46 4.63
CA ARG A 127 1.87 3.84 5.07
C ARG A 127 0.54 4.58 5.27
N LEU A 128 0.35 5.08 6.49
CA LEU A 128 -0.70 6.02 6.83
C LEU A 128 -0.59 7.29 5.98
N ARG A 129 -1.68 7.67 5.30
CA ARG A 129 -1.83 8.96 4.61
C ARG A 129 -1.75 10.10 5.62
N ILE A 130 -1.31 11.28 5.18
CA ILE A 130 -1.16 12.47 6.04
C ILE A 130 -2.51 12.82 6.69
N THR A 131 -3.58 12.80 5.89
CA THR A 131 -4.98 13.02 6.29
C THR A 131 -5.51 12.04 7.36
N GLN A 132 -4.89 10.87 7.50
CA GLN A 132 -5.24 9.87 8.52
C GLN A 132 -4.54 10.14 9.86
N ARG A 133 -3.35 10.75 9.81
CA ARG A 133 -2.55 11.07 11.01
C ARG A 133 -2.91 12.44 11.58
N LEU A 134 -3.18 13.39 10.69
CA LEU A 134 -3.42 14.79 10.99
C LEU A 134 -4.85 15.16 10.61
N ASN A 135 -5.44 16.11 11.32
CA ASN A 135 -6.75 16.64 11.00
C ASN A 135 -6.64 17.70 9.89
N THR A 136 -6.21 17.27 8.70
CA THR A 136 -6.04 18.12 7.53
C THR A 136 -6.63 17.49 6.27
N ILE A 137 -6.98 18.31 5.31
CA ILE A 137 -7.29 17.88 3.94
C ILE A 137 -6.08 17.94 3.00
N ASN A 138 -4.92 18.44 3.44
CA ASN A 138 -3.65 18.35 2.72
C ASN A 138 -3.69 18.93 1.29
N LEU A 139 -4.07 20.19 1.16
CA LEU A 139 -4.08 20.93 -0.12
C LEU A 139 -2.73 21.60 -0.42
N SER A 140 -1.63 21.01 0.05
CA SER A 140 -0.29 21.62 -0.04
C SER A 140 0.36 21.48 -1.42
N ASP A 141 -0.33 20.96 -2.42
CA ASP A 141 0.21 20.62 -3.73
C ASP A 141 -0.58 21.35 -4.83
N ASP A 142 0.11 21.70 -5.92
CA ASP A 142 -0.46 22.10 -7.22
C ASP A 142 -1.57 23.19 -7.24
N TYR A 143 -1.60 24.11 -6.27
CA TYR A 143 -2.63 25.17 -6.17
C TYR A 143 -4.07 24.65 -5.99
N ASP A 144 -4.23 23.42 -5.48
CA ASP A 144 -5.54 22.83 -5.17
C ASP A 144 -6.38 23.69 -4.20
N ASP A 145 -5.73 24.47 -3.35
CA ASP A 145 -6.36 25.41 -2.44
C ASP A 145 -7.04 26.58 -3.18
N VAL A 146 -6.39 27.13 -4.20
CA VAL A 146 -6.93 28.22 -5.03
C VAL A 146 -8.07 27.72 -5.90
N GLU A 147 -7.89 26.59 -6.58
CA GLU A 147 -8.93 26.01 -7.44
C GLU A 147 -10.18 25.62 -6.63
N MET A 148 -9.99 25.07 -5.42
CA MET A 148 -11.08 24.77 -4.51
C MET A 148 -11.88 26.03 -4.14
N LEU A 149 -11.21 27.16 -3.87
CA LEU A 149 -11.90 28.41 -3.56
C LEU A 149 -12.69 28.94 -4.76
N MET A 150 -12.14 28.86 -5.98
CA MET A 150 -12.84 29.27 -7.20
C MET A 150 -14.11 28.44 -7.43
N ASP A 151 -14.05 27.12 -7.23
CA ASP A 151 -15.23 26.24 -7.34
C ASP A 151 -16.29 26.58 -6.30
N ILE A 152 -15.89 27.01 -5.11
CA ILE A 152 -16.80 27.46 -4.05
C ILE A 152 -17.47 28.77 -4.45
N GLU A 153 -16.69 29.73 -4.98
CA GLU A 153 -17.24 30.99 -5.50
C GLU A 153 -18.28 30.74 -6.59
N GLU A 154 -17.99 29.85 -7.54
CA GLU A 154 -18.92 29.47 -8.60
C GLU A 154 -20.17 28.78 -8.03
N ALA A 155 -19.99 27.77 -7.17
CA ALA A 155 -21.09 26.97 -6.63
C ALA A 155 -22.08 27.78 -5.78
N PHE A 156 -21.60 28.78 -5.05
CA PHE A 156 -22.42 29.63 -4.18
C PHE A 156 -22.72 31.00 -4.78
N SER A 157 -22.17 31.33 -5.95
CA SER A 157 -22.28 32.65 -6.57
C SER A 157 -21.87 33.79 -5.62
N ILE A 158 -20.76 33.58 -4.91
CA ILE A 158 -20.16 34.55 -3.98
C ILE A 158 -18.79 34.99 -4.50
N LYS A 159 -18.22 36.03 -3.90
CA LYS A 159 -16.84 36.43 -4.10
C LYS A 159 -16.08 36.38 -2.78
N ILE A 160 -14.95 35.68 -2.77
CA ILE A 160 -13.99 35.59 -1.68
C ILE A 160 -12.82 36.50 -2.06
N GLU A 161 -12.58 37.54 -1.25
CA GLU A 161 -11.45 38.44 -1.49
C GLU A 161 -10.14 37.79 -1.04
N ASP A 162 -9.03 38.16 -1.68
CA ASP A 162 -7.69 37.66 -1.31
C ASP A 162 -7.40 37.83 0.19
N SER A 163 -7.82 38.97 0.76
CA SER A 163 -7.65 39.26 2.20
C SER A 163 -8.53 38.42 3.13
N GLU A 164 -9.59 37.82 2.61
CA GLU A 164 -10.42 36.84 3.31
C GLU A 164 -9.80 35.45 3.18
N ALA A 165 -9.37 35.08 1.97
CA ALA A 165 -8.71 33.81 1.67
C ALA A 165 -7.44 33.60 2.51
N GLU A 166 -6.61 34.64 2.65
CA GLU A 166 -5.37 34.59 3.46
C GLU A 166 -5.62 34.27 4.95
N LYS A 167 -6.83 34.52 5.46
CA LYS A 167 -7.20 34.26 6.87
C LYS A 167 -7.79 32.88 7.09
N LEU A 168 -8.05 32.12 6.03
CA LEU A 168 -8.67 30.81 6.10
C LEU A 168 -7.62 29.77 6.50
N GLU A 169 -7.74 29.22 7.72
CA GLU A 169 -6.85 28.15 8.19
C GLU A 169 -7.55 26.79 8.19
N ASN A 170 -8.86 26.78 8.42
CA ASN A 170 -9.65 25.56 8.56
C ASN A 170 -11.01 25.61 7.86
N MET A 171 -11.61 24.43 7.70
CA MET A 171 -12.94 24.26 7.08
C MET A 171 -14.06 24.99 7.82
N GLY A 172 -13.90 25.24 9.13
CA GLY A 172 -14.83 26.02 9.94
C GLY A 172 -14.81 27.49 9.54
N ASP A 173 -13.64 28.09 9.40
CA ASP A 173 -13.46 29.49 8.97
C ASP A 173 -14.10 29.69 7.58
N LEU A 174 -13.85 28.75 6.67
CA LEU A 174 -14.42 28.77 5.32
C LEU A 174 -15.95 28.65 5.35
N TYR A 175 -16.47 27.75 6.18
CA TYR A 175 -17.92 27.64 6.37
C TYR A 175 -18.54 28.93 6.92
N GLU A 176 -17.92 29.56 7.91
CA GLU A 176 -18.41 30.81 8.49
C GLU A 176 -18.36 31.96 7.47
N LEU A 177 -17.30 32.05 6.68
CA LEU A 177 -17.16 33.02 5.60
C LEU A 177 -18.26 32.87 4.55
N VAL A 178 -18.45 31.65 4.04
CA VAL A 178 -19.45 31.35 3.01
C VAL A 178 -20.86 31.58 3.56
N SER A 179 -21.14 31.08 4.77
CA SER A 179 -22.45 31.25 5.41
C SER A 179 -22.76 32.72 5.69
N GLY A 180 -21.76 33.53 6.05
CA GLY A 180 -21.93 34.97 6.25
C GLY A 180 -22.23 35.75 4.97
N LYS A 181 -21.74 35.28 3.81
CA LYS A 181 -22.02 35.87 2.50
C LYS A 181 -23.37 35.42 1.92
N LEU A 182 -23.89 34.28 2.35
CA LEU A 182 -25.18 33.76 1.93
C LEU A 182 -26.32 34.40 2.71
N LYS A 183 -27.45 34.64 2.04
CA LYS A 183 -28.69 35.03 2.73
C LYS A 183 -29.22 33.82 3.50
N PRO A 184 -29.75 33.99 4.73
CA PRO A 184 -30.27 32.87 5.51
C PRO A 184 -31.40 32.17 4.74
N GLN A 185 -31.16 30.93 4.31
CA GLN A 185 -32.13 30.07 3.65
C GLN A 185 -32.25 28.75 4.41
N SER A 186 -33.29 28.65 5.24
CA SER A 186 -33.79 27.45 5.92
C SER A 186 -32.92 26.80 7.01
N ASP A 187 -33.54 25.95 7.83
CA ASP A 187 -32.95 25.25 9.00
C ASP A 187 -32.04 24.05 8.64
N ILE A 188 -32.02 23.62 7.38
CA ILE A 188 -31.10 22.60 6.90
C ILE A 188 -29.82 23.33 6.48
N ASP A 189 -28.65 22.77 6.80
CA ASP A 189 -27.36 23.33 6.41
C ASP A 189 -26.80 22.60 5.16
N PRO A 190 -27.28 22.93 3.94
CA PRO A 190 -26.75 22.38 2.70
C PRO A 190 -25.32 22.90 2.42
N VAL A 191 -24.94 24.03 3.02
CA VAL A 191 -23.67 24.71 2.79
C VAL A 191 -22.52 23.84 3.28
N TRP A 192 -22.61 23.36 4.53
CA TRP A 192 -21.57 22.49 5.11
C TRP A 192 -21.34 21.21 4.29
N LEU A 193 -22.42 20.56 3.85
CA LEU A 193 -22.33 19.33 3.06
C LEU A 193 -21.69 19.55 1.70
N LEU A 194 -22.03 20.66 1.03
CA LEU A 194 -21.49 20.99 -0.27
C LEU A 194 -20.02 21.40 -0.18
N LEU A 195 -19.64 22.19 0.84
CA LEU A 195 -18.23 22.53 1.11
C LEU A 195 -17.39 21.28 1.36
N CYS A 196 -17.87 20.36 2.21
CA CYS A 196 -17.19 19.09 2.44
C CYS A 196 -17.08 18.25 1.16
N ARG A 197 -18.04 18.36 0.23
CA ARG A 197 -18.00 17.64 -1.05
C ARG A 197 -16.93 18.24 -1.97
N ILE A 198 -16.90 19.56 -2.14
CA ILE A 198 -15.92 20.26 -2.97
C ILE A 198 -14.51 19.99 -2.42
N ALA A 199 -14.30 20.21 -1.12
CA ALA A 199 -13.00 19.96 -0.48
C ALA A 199 -12.49 18.52 -0.67
N ARG A 200 -13.38 17.52 -0.78
CA ARG A 200 -12.99 16.12 -1.06
C ARG A 200 -12.57 15.87 -2.50
N ILE A 201 -13.08 16.64 -3.46
CA ILE A 201 -12.69 16.50 -4.87
C ILE A 201 -11.22 16.89 -5.01
N TYR A 202 -10.85 18.04 -4.45
CA TYR A 202 -9.49 18.56 -4.47
C TYR A 202 -8.54 17.73 -3.59
N SER A 203 -8.87 17.53 -2.31
CA SER A 203 -7.97 16.79 -1.42
C SER A 203 -7.80 15.28 -1.72
N GLY A 204 -8.73 14.68 -2.47
CA GLY A 204 -8.85 13.22 -2.58
C GLY A 204 -9.06 12.51 -1.22
N SER A 205 -9.34 13.26 -0.15
CA SER A 205 -9.40 12.73 1.21
C SER A 205 -10.64 11.88 1.41
N LYS A 206 -10.44 10.70 2.00
CA LYS A 206 -11.53 9.78 2.38
C LYS A 206 -11.85 9.85 3.87
N ASP A 207 -11.11 10.68 4.61
CA ASP A 207 -11.21 10.77 6.06
C ASP A 207 -12.30 11.79 6.47
N PRO A 208 -12.85 11.69 7.71
CA PRO A 208 -13.94 12.56 8.11
C PRO A 208 -13.47 14.01 8.29
N ILE A 209 -14.16 14.94 7.65
CA ILE A 209 -13.92 16.38 7.71
C ILE A 209 -14.81 16.98 8.80
N ASN A 210 -14.22 17.80 9.66
CA ASN A 210 -14.88 18.56 10.72
C ASN A 210 -14.46 20.03 10.64
N LYS A 211 -15.10 20.93 11.40
CA LYS A 211 -14.78 22.37 11.39
C LYS A 211 -13.31 22.66 11.74
N LYS A 212 -12.68 21.86 12.60
CA LYS A 212 -11.26 22.01 12.96
C LYS A 212 -10.29 21.43 11.94
N THR A 213 -10.78 20.93 10.79
CA THR A 213 -9.90 20.31 9.79
C THR A 213 -9.20 21.41 9.01
N THR A 214 -7.88 21.43 9.04
CA THR A 214 -7.07 22.47 8.40
C THR A 214 -6.84 22.18 6.92
N PHE A 215 -6.60 23.21 6.12
CA PHE A 215 -6.22 23.06 4.70
C PHE A 215 -4.86 22.40 4.56
N PHE A 216 -3.91 22.82 5.41
CA PHE A 216 -2.52 22.41 5.33
C PHE A 216 -2.10 21.55 6.53
N PRO A 217 -1.19 20.58 6.33
CA PRO A 217 -0.72 19.70 7.40
C PRO A 217 0.15 20.40 8.44
N GLU A 218 0.81 21.50 8.10
CA GLU A 218 1.71 22.27 8.99
C GLU A 218 0.97 22.83 10.20
N SER A 219 -0.28 23.26 10.01
CA SER A 219 -1.15 23.81 11.05
C SER A 219 -2.05 22.73 11.70
N ALA A 220 -1.93 21.48 11.28
CA ALA A 220 -2.88 20.43 11.63
C ALA A 220 -2.54 19.74 12.96
N GLU A 221 -3.53 19.64 13.85
CA GLU A 221 -3.42 18.79 15.03
C GLU A 221 -3.43 17.29 14.67
N LYS A 222 -2.82 16.46 15.50
CA LYS A 222 -2.92 15.00 15.37
C LYS A 222 -4.38 14.57 15.54
N ARG A 223 -4.86 13.74 14.62
CA ARG A 223 -6.20 13.17 14.73
C ARG A 223 -6.22 12.20 15.91
N VAL A 224 -6.94 12.57 16.98
CA VAL A 224 -7.20 11.66 18.11
C VAL A 224 -7.96 10.46 17.56
N GLU A 225 -7.32 9.30 17.50
CA GLU A 225 -7.99 8.08 17.07
C GLU A 225 -9.23 7.89 17.97
N LEU A 226 -10.42 7.83 17.36
CA LEU A 226 -11.72 7.60 18.03
C LEU A 226 -11.76 6.33 18.91
N SER A 227 -10.67 5.55 18.95
CA SER A 227 -10.42 4.45 19.86
C SER A 227 -10.57 4.82 21.35
N GLN A 228 -10.35 6.09 21.73
CA GLN A 228 -10.56 6.53 23.13
C GLN A 228 -11.99 6.94 23.47
N LYS A 229 -12.89 7.12 22.49
CA LYS A 229 -14.27 7.53 22.79
C LYS A 229 -15.18 6.33 23.12
N THR A 230 -14.83 5.14 22.65
CA THR A 230 -15.52 3.89 23.03
C THR A 230 -15.12 3.38 24.42
N SER A 231 -13.91 3.65 24.91
CA SER A 231 -13.50 3.25 26.27
C SER A 231 -14.00 4.18 27.38
N LYS A 232 -14.38 5.43 27.05
CA LYS A 232 -15.05 6.33 28.01
C LYS A 232 -16.58 6.19 28.05
N PHE A 233 -17.20 5.56 27.04
CA PHE A 233 -18.64 5.29 27.04
C PHE A 233 -19.00 3.89 27.58
N SER A 234 -18.03 2.98 27.74
CA SER A 234 -18.26 1.65 28.33
C SER A 234 -17.90 1.56 29.82
N GLY A 235 -17.80 2.70 30.51
CA GLY A 235 -17.39 2.80 31.92
C GLY A 235 -18.38 3.55 32.81
N GLN A 236 -19.60 3.80 32.32
CA GLN A 236 -20.73 4.24 33.13
C GLN A 236 -21.91 3.36 32.75
N ASP A 237 -21.99 2.22 33.44
CA ASP A 237 -23.21 1.55 33.90
C ASP A 237 -22.80 0.47 34.92
#